data_AF-A0A151F1V8-F1
#
_entry.id   AF-A0A151F1V8-F1
#
_cell.length_a   1.000
_cell.length_b   1.000
_cell.length_c   1.000
_cell.angle_alpha   90.00
_cell.angle_beta   90.00
_cell.angle_gamma   90.00
#
_symmetry.space_group_name_H-M   'P 1'
#
loop_
_entity.id
_entity.type
_entity.pdbx_description
1 polymer ?
#
loop_
_entity_poly.entity_id
_entity_poly.type
_entity_poly.pdbx_seq_one_letter_code
_entity_poly.pdbx_strand_id
1 'polypeptide(L)' 'MVTTIQVTRRTKKELQKMKLFPRETYEEVIQRLIELSAETIQNIENALKDVKKGRIYSTEEVKKELDLI' A
#
# COMPACT_ATOMS: atom_id res chain seq x y z
N MET A 1 5.45 -14.81 19.67
CA MET A 1 5.29 -14.28 21.03
C MET A 1 4.42 -13.04 20.94
N VAL A 2 3.43 -12.85 21.82
CA VAL A 2 2.56 -11.66 21.79
C VAL A 2 3.08 -10.60 22.77
N THR A 3 2.95 -9.34 22.40
CA THR A 3 3.29 -8.19 23.25
C THR A 3 2.09 -7.24 23.33
N THR A 4 2.14 -6.30 24.27
CA THR A 4 1.07 -5.31 24.46
C THR A 4 1.53 -3.97 23.92
N ILE A 5 0.70 -3.36 23.07
CA ILE A 5 0.85 -1.97 22.64
C ILE A 5 -0.33 -1.15 23.17
N GLN A 6 -0.10 0.14 23.41
CA GLN A 6 -1.17 1.07 23.76
C GLN A 6 -1.49 1.96 22.57
N VAL A 7 -2.78 2.13 22.31
CA VAL A 7 -3.29 3.00 21.24
C VAL A 7 -4.44 3.85 21.76
N THR A 8 -4.65 5.02 21.15
CA THR A 8 -5.78 5.87 21.50
C THR A 8 -7.11 5.21 21.12
N ARG A 9 -8.21 5.62 21.77
CA ARG A 9 -9.56 5.18 21.39
C ARG A 9 -9.89 5.51 19.93
N ARG A 10 -9.37 6.64 19.42
CA ARG A 10 -9.52 7.04 18.02
C ARG A 10 -8.80 6.05 17.10
N THR A 11 -7.53 5.76 17.36
CA THR A 11 -6.75 4.78 16.58
C THR A 11 -7.43 3.42 16.53
N LYS A 12 -7.92 2.92 17.68
CA LYS A 12 -8.66 1.64 17.73
C LYS A 12 -9.91 1.63 16.83
N LYS A 13 -10.66 2.75 16.78
CA LYS A 13 -11.83 2.89 15.92
C LYS A 13 -11.45 2.89 14.43
N GLU A 14 -10.37 3.55 14.06
CA GLU A 14 -9.90 3.55 12.68
C GLU A 14 -9.42 2.15 12.25
N LEU A 15 -8.63 1.47 13.09
CA LEU A 15 -8.24 0.07 12.85
C LEU A 15 -9.45 -0.86 12.69
N GLN A 16 -10.55 -0.59 13.42
CA GLN A 16 -11.78 -1.38 13.30
C GLN A 16 -12.48 -1.18 11.95
N LYS A 17 -12.48 0.06 11.40
CA LYS A 17 -13.04 0.35 10.08
C LYS A 17 -12.20 -0.21 8.94
N MET A 18 -10.89 -0.36 9.18
CA MET A 18 -9.93 -0.90 8.21
C MET A 18 -9.95 -2.43 8.10
N LYS A 19 -10.78 -3.11 8.90
CA LYS A 19 -10.96 -4.55 8.79
C LYS A 19 -11.66 -4.92 7.49
N LEU A 20 -11.11 -5.87 6.75
CA LEU A 20 -11.70 -6.40 5.52
C LEU A 20 -12.80 -7.43 5.81
N PHE A 21 -12.71 -8.15 6.93
CA PHE A 21 -13.71 -9.12 7.37
C PHE A 21 -13.90 -9.07 8.89
N PRO A 22 -15.08 -9.45 9.43
CA PRO A 22 -15.40 -9.25 10.85
C PRO A 22 -14.43 -9.91 11.83
N ARG A 23 -13.82 -11.04 11.44
CA ARG A 23 -12.91 -11.83 12.27
C ARG A 23 -11.43 -11.44 12.14
N GLU A 24 -11.10 -10.48 11.27
CA GLU A 24 -9.73 -10.02 11.10
C GLU A 24 -9.19 -9.44 12.41
N THR A 25 -7.97 -9.80 12.78
CA THR A 25 -7.29 -9.32 13.97
C THR A 25 -6.68 -7.94 13.73
N TYR A 26 -6.41 -7.20 14.80
CA TYR A 26 -5.68 -5.93 14.65
C TYR A 26 -4.23 -6.13 14.20
N GLU A 27 -3.62 -7.27 14.52
CA GLU A 27 -2.29 -7.65 14.03
C GLU A 27 -2.29 -7.73 12.49
N GLU A 28 -3.23 -8.48 11.90
CA GLU A 28 -3.35 -8.61 10.43
C GLU A 28 -3.57 -7.25 9.75
N VAL A 29 -4.44 -6.40 10.32
CA VAL A 29 -4.65 -5.04 9.81
C VAL A 29 -3.37 -4.21 9.88
N ILE A 30 -2.68 -4.22 11.03
CA ILE A 30 -1.45 -3.44 11.22
C ILE A 30 -0.35 -3.94 10.29
N GLN A 31 -0.18 -5.25 10.15
CA GLN A 31 0.84 -5.86 9.32
C GLN A 31 0.63 -5.51 7.84
N ARG A 32 -0.62 -5.60 7.34
CA ARG A 32 -0.97 -5.12 6.00
C ARG A 32 -0.62 -3.64 5.81
N LEU A 33 -0.92 -2.78 6.79
CA LEU A 33 -0.61 -1.35 6.69
C LEU A 33 0.90 -1.07 6.69
N ILE A 34 1.68 -1.82 7.47
CA ILE A 34 3.14 -1.72 7.50
C ILE A 34 3.74 -2.18 6.16
N GLU A 35 3.31 -3.34 5.66
CA GLU A 35 3.77 -3.88 4.37
C GLU A 35 3.43 -2.93 3.22
N LEU A 36 2.19 -2.45 3.15
CA LEU A 36 1.79 -1.44 2.18
C LEU A 36 2.66 -0.19 2.26
N SER A 37 3.04 0.26 3.46
CA SER A 37 3.92 1.44 3.59
C SER A 37 5.31 1.19 3.00
N ALA A 38 5.90 0.02 3.25
CA ALA A 38 7.22 -0.34 2.71
C ALA A 38 7.17 -0.55 1.20
N GLU A 39 6.17 -1.29 0.71
CA GLU A 39 5.95 -1.51 -0.72
C GLU A 39 5.66 -0.20 -1.45
N THR A 40 4.81 0.66 -0.88
CA THR A 40 4.48 1.96 -1.47
C THR A 40 5.72 2.84 -1.57
N ILE A 41 6.54 2.91 -0.52
CA ILE A 41 7.82 3.64 -0.56
C ILE A 41 8.71 3.06 -1.66
N GLN A 42 8.85 1.73 -1.73
CA GLN A 42 9.69 1.09 -2.74
C GLN A 42 9.18 1.35 -4.16
N ASN A 43 7.86 1.32 -4.38
CA ASN A 43 7.22 1.61 -5.66
C ASN A 43 7.44 3.06 -6.07
N ILE A 44 7.32 4.02 -5.13
CA ILE A 44 7.64 5.43 -5.38
C ILE A 44 9.11 5.60 -5.75
N GLU A 45 10.03 4.97 -5.02
CA GLU A 45 11.47 5.04 -5.33
C GLU A 45 11.79 4.47 -6.72
N ASN A 46 11.16 3.37 -7.10
CA ASN A 46 11.34 2.75 -8.41
C ASN A 46 10.78 3.64 -9.52
N ALA A 47 9.57 4.18 -9.35
CA ALA A 47 8.99 5.14 -10.28
C ALA A 47 9.89 6.38 -10.46
N LEU A 48 10.45 6.91 -9.38
CA LEU A 48 11.40 8.03 -9.45
C LEU A 48 12.70 7.65 -10.20
N LYS A 49 13.21 6.43 -10.02
CA LYS A 49 14.38 5.93 -10.77
C LYS A 49 14.05 5.78 -12.26
N ASP A 50 12.85 5.34 -12.60
CA ASP A 50 12.40 5.18 -13.99
C ASP A 50 12.26 6.52 -14.70
N VAL A 51 11.64 7.51 -14.04
CA VAL A 51 11.58 8.89 -14.54
C VAL A 51 12.98 9.45 -14.78
N LYS A 52 13.91 9.28 -13.81
CA LYS A 52 15.31 9.75 -13.96
C LYS A 52 16.06 9.08 -15.11
N LYS A 53 15.75 7.81 -15.40
CA LYS A 53 16.36 7.04 -16.50
C LYS A 53 15.65 7.27 -17.84
N GLY A 54 14.60 8.07 -17.89
CA GLY A 54 13.79 8.28 -19.09
C GLY A 54 12.95 7.06 -19.49
N ARG A 55 12.76 6.09 -18.58
CA ARG A 55 11.88 4.92 -18.79
C ARG A 55 10.44 5.32 -18.50
N ILE A 56 9.89 6.17 -19.34
CA ILE A 56 8.52 6.69 -19.23
C ILE A 56 7.73 6.26 -20.46
N TYR A 57 6.46 5.95 -20.25
CA TYR A 57 5.51 5.71 -21.33
C TYR A 57 4.54 6.88 -21.42
N SER A 58 4.28 7.33 -22.63
CA SER A 58 3.17 8.22 -22.92
C SER A 58 1.84 7.45 -22.84
N THR A 59 0.75 8.18 -22.64
CA THR A 59 -0.60 7.60 -22.55
C THR A 59 -0.95 6.76 -23.77
N GLU A 60 -0.50 7.15 -24.97
CA GLU A 60 -0.77 6.41 -26.22
C GLU A 60 0.07 5.12 -26.30
N GLU A 61 1.32 5.13 -25.84
CA GLU A 61 2.16 3.92 -25.78
C GLU A 61 1.59 2.89 -24.79
N VAL A 62 1.13 3.34 -23.61
CA VAL A 62 0.49 2.45 -22.62
C VAL A 62 -0.77 1.79 -23.19
N LYS A 63 -1.63 2.56 -23.87
CA LYS A 63 -2.86 2.02 -24.45
C LYS A 63 -2.58 0.96 -25.52
N LYS A 64 -1.54 1.18 -26.34
CA LYS A 64 -1.10 0.23 -27.36
C LYS A 64 -0.52 -1.06 -26.76
N GLU A 65 0.21 -0.96 -25.65
CA GLU A 65 0.79 -2.13 -24.97
C GLU A 65 -0.26 -2.96 -24.22
N LEU A 66 -1.36 -2.32 -23.78
CA LEU A 66 -2.47 -2.98 -23.08
C LEU A 66 -3.63 -3.38 -24.01
N ASP A 67 -3.47 -3.30 -25.33
CA ASP A 67 -4.52 -3.58 -26.34
C ASP A 67 -5.84 -2.83 -26.08
N LEU A 68 -5.74 -1.59 -25.57
CA LEU A 68 -6.90 -0.72 -25.33
C LEU A 68 -7.27 0.14 -26.56
N ILE A 69 -6.47 0.09 -27.64
CA ILE A 69 -6.71 0.68 -28.97
C ILE A 69 -5.97 -0.12 -30.05
#